data_AF-A0A6B8RML0-F1
#
_entry.id   AF-A0A6B8RML0-F1
#
_cell.length_a   1.000
_cell.length_b   1.000
_cell.length_c   1.000
_cell.angle_alpha   90.00
_cell.angle_beta   90.00
_cell.angle_gamma   90.00
#
_symmetry.space_group_name_H-M   'P 1'
#
loop_
_entity.id
_entity.type
_entity.pdbx_description
1 polymer ?
#
loop_
_entity_poly.entity_id
_entity_poly.type
_entity_poly.pdbx_seq_one_letter_code
_entity_poly.pdbx_strand_id
1 'polypeptide(L)'
;MSHNLASGIVIVENEKILLVKDKHGWTLPKGSIEKGESFKETALREGNEETGFDFLIDGVAFITEYKTREYGQYLQVYYSGNILSKTNNIDPDDVIEIKFVPIIEVREYIKFRAWIIPLEYWLEQKKLRYHSFDLDVEGFEI
;
A
#
# COMPACT_ATOMS: atom_id res chain seq x y z
N MET A 1 -12.55 20.32 5.22
CA MET A 1 -12.06 18.96 5.52
C MET A 1 -10.82 18.74 4.66
N SER A 2 -9.72 18.33 5.27
CA SER A 2 -8.51 17.91 4.56
C SER A 2 -8.56 16.41 4.32
N HIS A 3 -7.98 15.94 3.22
CA HIS A 3 -7.76 14.52 3.01
C HIS A 3 -6.74 14.00 4.04
N ASN A 4 -6.96 12.78 4.52
CA ASN A 4 -5.91 11.99 5.14
C ASN A 4 -4.95 11.54 4.04
N LEU A 5 -3.67 11.90 4.16
CA LEU A 5 -2.65 11.59 3.16
C LEU A 5 -1.81 10.41 3.65
N ALA A 6 -1.63 9.43 2.78
CA ALA A 6 -0.80 8.26 3.07
C ALA A 6 -0.03 7.83 1.82
N SER A 7 1.02 7.05 2.02
CA SER A 7 1.84 6.53 0.95
C SER A 7 2.34 5.14 1.27
N GLY A 8 2.58 4.33 0.24
CA GLY A 8 3.02 2.96 0.41
C GLY A 8 3.82 2.43 -0.77
N ILE A 9 4.25 1.18 -0.65
CA ILE A 9 5.07 0.49 -1.63
C ILE A 9 4.39 -0.77 -2.17
N VAL A 10 4.70 -1.09 -3.42
CA VAL A 10 4.29 -2.31 -4.12
C VAL A 10 5.54 -3.00 -4.61
N ILE A 11 5.93 -4.08 -3.93
CA ILE A 11 7.13 -4.86 -4.27
C ILE A 11 6.68 -6.21 -4.80
N VAL A 12 7.15 -6.54 -6.00
CA VAL A 12 6.88 -7.81 -6.66
C VAL A 12 8.20 -8.51 -6.96
N GLU A 13 8.40 -9.70 -6.38
CA GLU A 13 9.55 -10.56 -6.64
C GLU A 13 9.07 -11.99 -6.93
N ASN A 14 9.57 -12.60 -8.01
CA ASN A 14 9.25 -13.99 -8.37
C ASN A 14 7.74 -14.31 -8.33
N GLU A 15 6.93 -13.44 -8.96
CA GLU A 15 5.46 -13.53 -8.99
C GLU A 15 4.77 -13.50 -7.62
N LYS A 16 5.47 -13.00 -6.59
CA LYS A 16 4.93 -12.77 -5.25
C LYS A 16 4.97 -11.30 -4.90
N ILE A 17 3.99 -10.85 -4.14
CA ILE A 17 3.86 -9.49 -3.64
C ILE A 17 4.17 -9.43 -2.14
N LEU A 18 4.92 -8.41 -1.73
CA LEU A 18 5.20 -8.14 -0.32
C LEU A 18 3.96 -7.51 0.34
N LEU A 19 3.42 -8.21 1.35
CA LEU A 19 2.33 -7.72 2.20
C LEU A 19 2.77 -7.67 3.66
N VAL A 20 2.12 -6.80 4.41
CA VAL A 20 2.21 -6.70 5.87
C VAL A 20 0.84 -6.92 6.48
N LYS A 21 0.82 -7.40 7.73
CA LYS A 21 -0.39 -7.60 8.50
C LYS A 21 -0.34 -6.76 9.76
N ASP A 22 -1.34 -5.92 9.95
CA ASP A 22 -1.58 -5.19 11.20
C ASP A 22 -2.79 -5.79 11.94
N LYS A 23 -3.27 -5.09 12.98
CA LYS A 23 -4.48 -5.47 13.73
C LYS A 23 -5.78 -5.42 12.92
N HIS A 24 -5.78 -4.74 11.77
CA HIS A 24 -6.92 -4.56 10.88
C HIS A 24 -6.93 -5.55 9.71
N GLY A 25 -5.79 -6.14 9.38
CA GLY A 25 -5.69 -7.21 8.39
C GLY A 25 -4.45 -7.10 7.52
N TRP A 26 -4.50 -7.75 6.36
CA TRP A 26 -3.41 -7.68 5.39
C TRP A 26 -3.55 -6.45 4.48
N THR A 27 -2.42 -5.79 4.23
CA THR A 27 -2.32 -4.62 3.36
C THR A 27 -0.96 -4.61 2.66
N LEU A 28 -0.83 -3.75 1.65
CA LEU A 28 0.46 -3.27 1.18
C LEU A 28 1.13 -2.45 2.30
N PRO A 29 2.48 -2.47 2.40
CA PRO A 29 3.19 -1.62 3.34
C PRO A 29 2.91 -0.14 3.05
N LYS A 30 2.42 0.60 4.05
CA LYS A 30 1.96 1.98 3.90
C LYS A 30 1.76 2.64 5.27
N GLY A 31 1.86 3.96 5.28
CA GLY A 31 1.40 4.74 6.43
C GLY A 31 1.15 6.20 6.09
N SER A 32 0.96 6.99 7.15
CA SER A 32 0.51 8.38 7.03
C SER A 32 1.66 9.31 6.68
N ILE A 33 1.36 10.37 5.92
CA ILE A 33 2.38 11.40 5.63
C ILE A 33 2.74 12.14 6.92
N GLU A 34 4.02 12.29 7.20
CA GLU A 34 4.50 13.16 8.28
C GLU A 34 4.83 14.57 7.79
N LYS A 35 4.98 15.51 8.73
CA LYS A 35 5.21 16.92 8.40
C LYS A 35 6.55 17.10 7.69
N GLY A 36 6.47 17.55 6.44
CA GLY A 36 7.63 17.86 5.62
C GLY A 36 8.04 16.72 4.69
N GLU A 37 7.40 15.56 4.78
CA GLU A 37 7.63 14.45 3.86
C GLU A 37 6.87 14.65 2.54
N SER A 38 7.53 14.26 1.45
CA SER A 38 6.86 13.90 0.20
C SER A 38 6.26 12.49 0.29
N PHE A 39 5.28 12.19 -0.56
CA PHE A 39 4.74 10.82 -0.66
C PHE A 39 5.83 9.77 -0.91
N LYS A 40 6.89 10.13 -1.65
CA LYS A 40 7.99 9.21 -1.92
C LYS A 40 8.80 8.91 -0.65
N GLU A 41 9.10 9.94 0.14
CA GLU A 41 9.81 9.78 1.42
C GLU A 41 9.00 8.94 2.40
N THR A 42 7.70 9.24 2.55
CA THR A 42 6.78 8.44 3.37
C THR A 42 6.74 6.98 2.94
N ALA A 43 6.62 6.69 1.63
CA ALA A 43 6.60 5.30 1.16
C ALA A 43 7.89 4.54 1.49
N LEU A 44 9.05 5.20 1.39
CA LEU A 44 10.34 4.60 1.75
C LEU A 44 10.48 4.37 3.26
N ARG A 45 10.08 5.36 4.08
CA ARG A 45 10.12 5.26 5.54
C ARG A 45 9.19 4.17 6.05
N GLU A 46 7.91 4.25 5.72
CA GLU A 46 6.88 3.28 6.15
C GLU A 46 7.22 1.87 5.66
N GLY A 47 7.65 1.75 4.39
CA GLY A 47 8.13 0.48 3.87
C GLY A 47 9.27 -0.10 4.70
N ASN A 48 10.23 0.72 5.13
CA ASN A 48 11.36 0.28 5.95
C ASN A 48 10.92 -0.11 7.36
N GLU A 49 10.14 0.75 8.02
CA GLU A 49 9.65 0.55 9.39
C GLU A 49 8.78 -0.71 9.50
N GLU A 50 7.90 -0.95 8.52
CA GLU A 50 6.99 -2.10 8.55
C GLU A 50 7.63 -3.41 8.09
N THR A 51 8.70 -3.37 7.28
CA THR A 51 9.24 -4.59 6.64
C THR A 51 10.70 -4.89 6.93
N GLY A 52 11.45 -3.91 7.42
CA GLY A 52 12.90 -3.99 7.61
C GLY A 52 13.71 -4.07 6.31
N PHE A 53 13.17 -3.56 5.19
CA PHE A 53 13.84 -3.50 3.89
C PHE A 53 14.04 -2.06 3.42
N ASP A 54 15.14 -1.80 2.72
CA ASP A 54 15.32 -0.57 1.93
C ASP A 54 14.86 -0.83 0.50
N PHE A 55 14.39 0.22 -0.17
CA PHE A 55 13.82 0.11 -1.51
C PHE A 55 14.45 1.10 -2.49
N LEU A 56 14.58 0.66 -3.73
CA LEU A 56 14.81 1.53 -4.87
C LEU A 56 13.49 1.71 -5.62
N ILE A 57 12.95 2.93 -5.63
CA ILE A 57 11.69 3.26 -6.30
C ILE A 57 11.91 3.45 -7.80
N ASP A 58 11.11 2.75 -8.59
CA ASP A 58 11.05 2.87 -10.05
C ASP A 58 10.06 3.97 -10.49
N GLY A 59 8.93 4.10 -9.78
CA GLY A 59 7.89 5.07 -10.12
C GLY A 59 6.60 4.88 -9.33
N VAL A 60 5.57 5.69 -9.64
CA VAL A 60 4.24 5.55 -9.04
C VAL A 60 3.52 4.38 -9.71
N ALA A 61 3.08 3.42 -8.90
CA ALA A 61 2.27 2.30 -9.35
C ALA A 61 0.82 2.74 -9.61
N PHE A 62 0.16 3.31 -8.60
CA PHE A 62 -1.20 3.83 -8.71
C PHE A 62 -1.48 4.86 -7.61
N ILE A 63 -2.56 5.61 -7.81
CA ILE A 63 -3.08 6.56 -6.82
C ILE A 63 -4.52 6.17 -6.54
N THR A 64 -4.86 6.08 -5.26
CA THR A 64 -6.21 5.78 -4.78
C THR A 64 -6.72 6.94 -3.96
N GLU A 65 -7.85 7.51 -4.36
CA GLU A 65 -8.67 8.37 -3.52
C GLU A 65 -9.91 7.58 -3.10
N TYR A 66 -10.33 7.70 -1.84
CA TYR A 66 -11.64 7.18 -1.44
C TYR A 66 -12.24 8.03 -0.34
N LYS A 67 -13.56 7.98 -0.26
CA LYS A 67 -14.33 8.62 0.80
C LYS A 67 -15.37 7.67 1.39
N THR A 68 -15.61 7.83 2.68
CA THR A 68 -16.68 7.18 3.43
C THR A 68 -17.02 8.01 4.67
N ARG A 69 -18.25 7.88 5.17
CA ARG A 69 -18.64 8.40 6.49
C ARG A 69 -17.87 7.77 7.64
N GLU A 70 -17.40 6.53 7.52
CA GLU A 70 -16.73 5.81 8.61
C GLU A 70 -15.28 6.26 8.80
N TYR A 71 -14.51 6.29 7.71
CA TYR A 71 -13.08 6.60 7.75
C TYR A 71 -12.73 8.02 7.27
N GLY A 72 -13.68 8.75 6.68
CA GLY A 72 -13.43 10.07 6.10
C GLY A 72 -12.89 9.98 4.67
N GLN A 73 -12.01 10.91 4.30
CA GLN A 73 -11.48 11.07 2.94
C GLN A 73 -9.98 10.78 2.94
N TYR A 74 -9.52 9.93 2.03
CA TYR A 74 -8.12 9.54 1.89
C TYR A 74 -7.61 9.80 0.47
N LEU A 75 -6.34 10.19 0.37
CA LEU A 75 -5.55 10.11 -0.85
C LEU A 75 -4.28 9.31 -0.55
N GLN A 76 -4.11 8.20 -1.25
CA GLN A 76 -3.01 7.25 -1.09
C GLN A 76 -2.22 7.14 -2.39
N VAL A 77 -0.90 7.28 -2.30
CA VAL A 77 0.02 7.11 -3.44
C VAL A 77 0.84 5.85 -3.21
N TYR A 78 0.86 4.94 -4.17
CA TYR A 78 1.66 3.71 -4.08
C TYR A 78 2.79 3.75 -5.10
N TYR A 79 4.00 3.42 -4.66
CA TYR A 79 5.19 3.35 -5.51
C TYR A 79 5.60 1.92 -5.76
N SER A 80 6.00 1.59 -6.98
CA SER A 80 6.65 0.32 -7.29
C SER A 80 8.17 0.46 -7.22
N GLY A 81 8.83 -0.63 -6.87
CA GLY A 81 10.29 -0.67 -6.82
C GLY A 81 10.80 -2.07 -6.53
N ASN A 82 12.07 -2.13 -6.15
CA ASN A 82 12.78 -3.36 -5.82
C ASN A 82 13.43 -3.24 -4.44
N ILE A 83 13.61 -4.37 -3.76
CA ILE A 83 14.36 -4.40 -2.49
C ILE A 83 15.84 -4.16 -2.80
N LEU A 84 16.42 -3.20 -2.10
CA LEU A 84 17.83 -2.86 -2.21
C LEU A 84 18.66 -3.62 -1.16
N SER A 85 18.19 -3.63 0.09
CA SER A 85 18.88 -4.22 1.24
C SER A 85 17.91 -4.55 2.36
N LYS A 86 18.39 -5.33 3.33
CA LYS A 86 17.68 -5.58 4.60
C LYS A 86 18.35 -4.77 5.71
N THR A 87 17.56 -4.06 6.51
CA THR A 87 18.02 -3.20 7.61
C THR A 87 17.81 -3.82 8.98
N ASN A 88 16.90 -4.79 9.12
CA ASN A 88 16.44 -5.37 10.39
C ASN A 88 15.85 -4.34 11.38
N ASN A 89 15.46 -3.15 10.90
CA ASN A 89 14.75 -2.13 11.67
C ASN A 89 13.25 -2.31 11.45
N ILE A 90 12.65 -3.31 12.10
CA ILE A 90 11.20 -3.49 12.07
C ILE A 90 10.65 -2.82 13.33
N ASP A 91 9.66 -1.94 13.17
CA ASP A 91 8.86 -1.49 14.30
C ASP A 91 7.89 -2.60 14.71
N PRO A 92 8.10 -3.26 15.87
CA PRO A 92 7.29 -4.41 16.26
C PRO A 92 5.86 -4.03 16.68
N ASP A 93 5.57 -2.76 16.94
CA ASP A 93 4.28 -2.35 17.47
C ASP A 93 3.19 -2.25 16.38
N ASP A 94 3.59 -2.06 15.12
CA ASP A 94 2.66 -1.84 14.00
C ASP A 94 2.49 -3.07 13.07
N VAL A 95 3.43 -4.03 13.10
CA VAL A 95 3.41 -5.19 12.19
C VAL A 95 3.40 -6.53 12.93
N ILE A 96 2.35 -7.30 12.70
CA ILE A 96 2.17 -8.66 13.22
C ILE A 96 2.91 -9.68 12.35
N GLU A 97 2.84 -9.52 11.02
CA GLU A 97 3.41 -10.48 10.06
C GLU A 97 3.81 -9.79 8.75
N ILE A 98 4.91 -10.24 8.15
CA ILE A 98 5.38 -9.81 6.82
C ILE A 98 5.44 -11.05 5.95
N LYS A 99 4.89 -10.99 4.73
CA LYS A 99 4.81 -12.16 3.85
C LYS A 99 4.89 -11.80 2.37
N PHE A 100 5.64 -12.59 1.62
CA PHE A 100 5.54 -12.64 0.16
C PHE A 100 4.43 -13.61 -0.26
N VAL A 101 3.36 -13.07 -0.82
CA VAL A 101 2.16 -13.80 -1.22
C VAL A 101 2.14 -13.96 -2.75
N PRO A 102 1.86 -15.16 -3.30
CA PRO A 102 1.67 -15.31 -4.74
C PRO A 102 0.62 -14.32 -5.27
N ILE A 103 0.91 -13.64 -6.39
CA ILE A 103 0.00 -12.63 -6.95
C ILE A 103 -1.41 -13.20 -7.16
N ILE A 104 -1.50 -14.46 -7.60
CA ILE A 104 -2.78 -15.13 -7.83
C ILE A 104 -3.63 -15.32 -6.56
N GLU A 105 -3.01 -15.28 -5.38
CA GLU A 105 -3.66 -15.43 -4.08
C GLU A 105 -3.97 -14.07 -3.43
N VAL A 106 -3.60 -12.94 -4.03
CA VAL A 106 -3.66 -11.62 -3.36
C VAL A 106 -5.06 -11.24 -2.86
N ARG A 107 -6.12 -11.70 -3.54
CA ARG A 107 -7.53 -11.50 -3.13
C ARG A 107 -7.92 -12.26 -1.86
N GLU A 108 -7.17 -13.28 -1.47
CA GLU A 108 -7.40 -13.98 -0.20
C GLU A 108 -6.94 -13.12 1.00
N TYR A 109 -6.03 -12.17 0.75
CA TYR A 109 -5.39 -11.33 1.77
C TYR A 109 -5.99 -9.91 1.79
N ILE A 110 -6.12 -9.26 0.64
CA ILE A 110 -6.65 -7.89 0.52
C ILE A 110 -8.02 -7.92 -0.13
N LYS A 111 -9.06 -7.58 0.65
CA LYS A 111 -10.45 -7.49 0.17
C LYS A 111 -10.94 -6.06 0.04
N PHE A 112 -10.28 -5.12 0.70
CA PHE A 112 -10.70 -3.71 0.69
C PHE A 112 -10.60 -3.14 -0.73
N ARG A 113 -11.76 -2.77 -1.29
CA ARG A 113 -11.98 -2.36 -2.68
C ARG A 113 -10.96 -1.34 -3.17
N ALA A 114 -10.71 -0.31 -2.36
CA ALA A 114 -9.84 0.80 -2.72
C ALA A 114 -8.35 0.41 -2.76
N TRP A 115 -7.97 -0.72 -2.17
CA TRP A 115 -6.60 -1.27 -2.27
C TRP A 115 -6.51 -2.33 -3.36
N ILE A 116 -7.45 -3.28 -3.41
CA ILE A 116 -7.33 -4.44 -4.31
C ILE A 116 -7.57 -4.08 -5.78
N ILE A 117 -8.57 -3.26 -6.12
CA ILE A 117 -8.87 -2.93 -7.52
C ILE A 117 -7.71 -2.19 -8.20
N PRO A 118 -7.14 -1.12 -7.59
CA PRO A 118 -6.01 -0.41 -8.20
C PRO A 118 -4.75 -1.28 -8.31
N LEU A 119 -4.52 -2.12 -7.30
CA LEU A 119 -3.40 -3.06 -7.28
C LEU A 119 -3.50 -4.07 -8.44
N GLU A 120 -4.63 -4.73 -8.62
CA GLU A 120 -4.82 -5.69 -9.71
C GLU A 120 -4.70 -5.04 -11.09
N TYR A 121 -5.31 -3.87 -11.26
CA TYR A 121 -5.17 -3.12 -12.50
C TYR A 121 -3.69 -2.85 -12.82
N TRP A 122 -2.91 -2.43 -11.82
CA TRP A 122 -1.48 -2.20 -12.01
C TRP A 122 -0.69 -3.50 -12.23
N LEU A 123 -1.02 -4.59 -11.54
CA LEU A 123 -0.36 -5.89 -11.72
C LEU A 123 -0.53 -6.42 -13.14
N GLU A 124 -1.71 -6.25 -13.73
CA GLU A 124 -2.00 -6.67 -15.11
C GLU A 124 -1.45 -5.70 -16.16
N GLN A 125 -1.69 -4.40 -15.99
CA GLN A 125 -1.46 -3.41 -17.04
C GLN A 125 -0.09 -2.75 -16.95
N LYS A 126 0.54 -2.78 -15.77
CA LYS A 126 1.78 -2.06 -15.44
C LYS A 126 1.74 -0.59 -15.83
N LYS A 127 0.57 0.04 -15.64
CA LYS A 127 0.31 1.44 -15.99
C LYS A 127 -0.21 2.22 -14.79
N LEU A 128 0.38 3.40 -14.57
CA LEU A 128 -0.10 4.37 -13.61
C LEU A 128 -1.54 4.75 -13.91
N ARG A 129 -2.40 4.62 -12.89
CA ARG A 129 -3.79 5.08 -12.96
C ARG A 129 -4.25 5.68 -11.63
N TYR A 130 -5.11 6.67 -11.76
CA TYR A 130 -5.89 7.24 -10.65
C TYR A 130 -7.22 6.49 -10.49
N HIS A 131 -7.52 6.09 -9.27
CA HIS A 131 -8.78 5.45 -8.88
C HIS A 131 -9.44 6.29 -7.79
N SER A 132 -10.75 6.53 -7.91
CA SER A 132 -11.53 7.26 -6.91
C SER A 132 -12.79 6.45 -6.58
N PHE A 133 -13.09 6.33 -5.28
CA PHE A 133 -14.20 5.52 -4.79
C PHE A 133 -15.08 6.29 -3.80
N ASP A 134 -16.39 6.16 -3.96
CA ASP A 134 -17.38 6.52 -2.93
C ASP A 134 -17.83 5.24 -2.22
N LEU A 135 -17.15 4.88 -1.14
CA LEU A 135 -17.35 3.55 -0.51
C LEU A 135 -18.71 3.43 0.18
N ASP A 136 -19.36 4.54 0.52
CA ASP A 136 -20.74 4.53 1.03
C ASP A 136 -21.74 4.11 -0.07
N VAL A 137 -21.37 4.23 -1.35
CA VAL A 137 -22.18 3.85 -2.51
C VAL A 137 -21.73 2.51 -3.09
N GLU A 138 -20.41 2.30 -3.18
CA GLU A 138 -19.82 1.16 -3.90
C GLU A 138 -19.55 -0.06 -2.99
N GLY A 139 -19.54 0.14 -1.67
CA GLY A 139 -19.18 -0.89 -0.69
C GLY A 139 -17.67 -1.00 -0.46
N PHE A 140 -17.32 -1.50 0.73
CA PHE A 140 -15.94 -1.53 1.23
C PHE A 140 -15.11 -2.68 0.68
N GLU A 141 -15.70 -3.86 0.50
CA GLU A 141 -15.00 -5.08 0.13
C GLU A 141 -15.50 -5.68 -1.18
N ILE A 142 -14.64 -6.45 -1.84
CA ILE A 142 -14.96 -7.28 -3.01
C ILE A 142 -14.36 -8.68 -2.91
#